data_AF-A0A9D9ZKT8-F1
#
_entry.id   AF-A0A9D9ZKT8-F1
#
_cell.length_a   1.000
_cell.length_b   1.000
_cell.length_c   1.000
_cell.angle_alpha   90.00
_cell.angle_beta   90.00
_cell.angle_gamma   90.00
#
_symmetry.space_group_name_H-M   'P 1'
#
loop_
_entity.id
_entity.type
_entity.pdbx_description
1 polymer ?
#
loop_
_entity_poly.entity_id
_entity_poly.type
_entity_poly.pdbx_seq_one_letter_code
_entity_poly.pdbx_strand_id
1 'polypeptide(L)'
;MKKLLLFLLVLNTISFSMFNKIKSEIKLKNEEEPRFKEIKVVINGESKMRKVIPGRYRIKMFELNYPTGIIGKNNFYNNFNEVLEKVDKNKKYSVLIEKEFYEDMKKLKTDELSEEEKILELPASSLEGNQIHELLSLTSKLNLKQYLGTDQEYLNRQIYLLYELLNKKEYDINNVYSELDKEFLISELKEKRKKVIKNFEESKFEYFIKNSYSNMEINKYEDDTIYKFDKDIVISQNIEEQAIFPEIKLNVYLTDFPRETLEELAKNRLKLKRNLLLIENSDYRGYTYNENNTILFINGENPLYYFENYKIDVVKERIDVQNLLKESSNYYVSDFFY
;
A
#
# COMPACT_ATOMS: atom_id res chain seq x y z
N MET A 1 14.58 67.32 1.31
CA MET A 1 13.55 66.78 0.40
C MET A 1 13.98 65.53 -0.39
N LYS A 2 15.17 65.47 -1.00
CA LYS A 2 15.63 64.27 -1.76
C LYS A 2 15.72 62.95 -0.96
N LYS A 3 16.04 62.99 0.34
CA LYS A 3 16.09 61.79 1.20
C LYS A 3 14.71 61.23 1.59
N LEU A 4 13.68 62.07 1.63
CA LEU A 4 12.30 61.64 1.96
C LEU A 4 11.65 60.91 0.78
N LEU A 5 11.92 61.38 -0.45
CA LEU A 5 11.41 60.76 -1.68
C LEU A 5 12.00 59.36 -1.91
N LEU A 6 13.28 59.17 -1.57
CA LEU A 6 13.96 57.87 -1.69
C LEU A 6 13.40 56.85 -0.68
N PHE A 7 13.05 57.30 0.52
CA PHE A 7 12.43 56.45 1.55
C PHE A 7 11.01 56.02 1.16
N LEU A 8 10.23 56.93 0.54
CA LEU A 8 8.89 56.63 -0.02
C LEU A 8 8.93 55.68 -1.22
N LEU A 9 9.96 55.77 -2.07
CA LEU A 9 10.18 54.83 -3.19
C LEU A 9 10.61 53.43 -2.70
N VAL A 10 11.43 53.35 -1.65
CA VAL A 10 11.86 52.08 -1.03
C VAL A 10 10.70 51.43 -0.26
N LEU A 11 9.84 52.21 0.40
CA LEU A 11 8.64 51.69 1.06
C LEU A 11 7.62 51.13 0.05
N ASN A 12 7.49 51.74 -1.13
CA ASN A 12 6.62 51.26 -2.20
C ASN A 12 7.17 50.01 -2.91
N THR A 13 8.48 49.83 -3.00
CA THR A 13 9.08 48.60 -3.58
C THR A 13 9.06 47.43 -2.61
N ILE A 14 9.20 47.69 -1.30
CA ILE A 14 9.05 46.68 -0.25
C ILE A 14 7.58 46.24 -0.16
N SER A 15 6.62 47.15 -0.27
CA SER A 15 5.19 46.79 -0.25
C SER A 15 4.79 45.98 -1.47
N PHE A 16 5.29 46.29 -2.68
CA PHE A 16 5.04 45.50 -3.89
C PHE A 16 5.74 44.14 -3.89
N SER A 17 6.98 44.07 -3.37
CA SER A 17 7.71 42.81 -3.20
C SER A 17 7.03 41.90 -2.19
N MET A 18 6.61 42.45 -1.03
CA MET A 18 5.79 41.72 -0.06
C MET A 18 4.44 41.34 -0.64
N PHE A 19 3.76 42.20 -1.40
CA PHE A 19 2.48 41.85 -2.03
C PHE A 19 2.63 40.75 -3.08
N ASN A 20 3.68 40.78 -3.91
CA ASN A 20 3.96 39.72 -4.87
C ASN A 20 4.37 38.43 -4.17
N LYS A 21 5.09 38.50 -3.06
CA LYS A 21 5.47 37.34 -2.25
C LYS A 21 4.25 36.74 -1.54
N ILE A 22 3.43 37.57 -0.91
CA ILE A 22 2.13 37.20 -0.32
C ILE A 22 1.17 36.68 -1.40
N LYS A 23 1.15 37.25 -2.61
CA LYS A 23 0.33 36.76 -3.73
C LYS A 23 0.88 35.47 -4.34
N SER A 24 2.19 35.26 -4.32
CA SER A 24 2.80 33.99 -4.73
C SER A 24 2.62 32.88 -3.68
N GLU A 25 2.54 33.25 -2.41
CA GLU A 25 2.25 32.37 -1.26
C GLU A 25 0.74 32.11 -1.11
N ILE A 26 -0.11 33.08 -1.49
CA ILE A 26 -1.57 32.98 -1.60
C ILE A 26 -1.92 32.83 -3.08
N LYS A 27 -1.62 31.67 -3.68
CA LYS A 27 -2.33 31.26 -4.89
C LYS A 27 -3.81 31.17 -4.55
N LEU A 28 -4.61 32.09 -5.09
CA LEU A 28 -6.06 32.02 -4.93
C LEU A 28 -6.55 30.73 -5.60
N LYS A 29 -7.33 29.93 -4.86
CA LYS A 29 -7.97 28.68 -5.31
C LYS A 29 -8.65 28.78 -6.70
N ASN A 30 -9.05 29.98 -7.11
CA ASN A 30 -9.70 30.27 -8.38
C ASN A 30 -8.75 30.36 -9.59
N GLU A 31 -7.44 30.52 -9.37
CA GLU A 31 -6.41 30.57 -10.41
C GLU A 31 -5.67 29.22 -10.59
N GLU A 32 -5.87 28.28 -9.67
CA GLU A 32 -5.26 26.95 -9.74
C GLU A 32 -6.02 26.03 -10.71
N GLU A 33 -5.29 25.38 -11.60
CA GLU A 33 -5.86 24.35 -12.45
C GLU A 33 -5.78 22.96 -11.78
N PRO A 34 -6.74 22.05 -12.03
CA PRO A 34 -6.64 20.68 -11.57
C PRO A 34 -5.43 19.97 -12.16
N ARG A 35 -4.66 19.28 -11.31
CA ARG A 35 -3.50 18.47 -11.77
C ARG A 35 -3.90 17.38 -12.77
N PHE A 36 -5.15 16.92 -12.67
CA PHE A 36 -5.76 15.91 -13.52
C PHE A 36 -6.53 16.45 -14.71
N LYS A 37 -6.24 17.65 -15.20
CA LYS A 37 -6.93 18.23 -16.37
C LYS A 37 -6.90 17.29 -17.58
N GLU A 38 -5.81 16.54 -17.73
CA GLU A 38 -5.68 15.43 -18.66
C GLU A 38 -5.08 14.21 -17.97
N ILE A 39 -5.67 13.05 -18.22
CA ILE A 39 -5.22 11.78 -17.62
C ILE A 39 -4.88 10.78 -18.72
N LYS A 40 -3.90 9.92 -18.45
CA LYS A 40 -3.48 8.86 -19.35
C LYS A 40 -4.45 7.69 -19.24
N VAL A 41 -5.20 7.37 -20.29
CA VAL A 41 -6.09 6.19 -20.34
C VAL A 41 -5.56 5.17 -21.34
N VAL A 42 -5.90 3.89 -21.14
CA VAL A 42 -5.61 2.85 -22.13
C VAL A 42 -6.89 2.50 -22.86
N ILE A 43 -6.90 2.67 -24.18
CA ILE A 43 -8.04 2.36 -25.05
C ILE A 43 -7.53 1.43 -26.14
N ASN A 44 -8.07 0.20 -26.19
CA ASN A 44 -7.65 -0.84 -27.14
C ASN A 44 -6.14 -1.10 -27.13
N GLY A 45 -5.50 -1.00 -25.97
CA GLY A 45 -4.06 -1.20 -25.77
C GLY A 45 -3.16 -0.02 -26.12
N GLU A 46 -3.72 1.07 -26.62
CA GLU A 46 -2.99 2.32 -26.85
C GLU A 46 -3.17 3.29 -25.68
N SER A 47 -2.07 3.88 -25.24
CA SER A 47 -2.09 4.97 -24.27
C SER A 47 -2.54 6.27 -24.94
N LYS A 48 -3.60 6.90 -24.42
CA LYS A 48 -4.13 8.18 -24.92
C LYS A 48 -4.31 9.15 -23.76
N MET A 49 -4.05 10.43 -24.00
CA MET A 49 -4.42 11.49 -23.05
C MET A 49 -5.89 11.82 -23.22
N ARG A 50 -6.64 11.85 -22.12
CA ARG A 50 -8.05 12.19 -22.10
C ARG A 50 -8.28 13.36 -21.17
N LYS A 51 -8.93 14.40 -21.68
CA LYS A 51 -9.38 15.53 -20.87
C LYS A 51 -10.39 15.07 -19.82
N VAL A 52 -10.17 15.44 -18.57
CA VAL A 52 -11.14 15.24 -17.49
C VAL A 52 -12.14 16.40 -17.54
N ILE A 53 -13.42 16.06 -17.56
CA ILE A 53 -14.51 17.04 -17.61
C ILE A 53 -15.14 17.17 -16.23
N PRO A 54 -15.73 18.33 -15.88
CA PRO A 54 -16.53 18.46 -14.67
C PRO A 54 -17.57 17.35 -14.56
N GLY A 55 -17.69 16.75 -13.37
CA GLY A 55 -18.56 15.59 -13.16
C GLY A 55 -18.22 14.79 -11.92
N ARG A 56 -18.83 13.62 -11.82
CA ARG A 56 -18.62 12.67 -10.72
C ARG A 56 -17.86 11.44 -11.21
N TYR A 57 -16.80 11.10 -10.50
CA TYR A 57 -15.92 9.97 -10.80
C TYR A 57 -15.85 9.05 -9.58
N ARG A 58 -15.98 7.74 -9.80
CA ARG A 58 -15.77 6.71 -8.78
C ARG A 58 -14.62 5.83 -9.23
N ILE A 59 -13.46 5.98 -8.59
CA ILE A 59 -12.26 5.21 -8.90
C ILE A 59 -12.24 4.00 -7.97
N LYS A 60 -12.20 2.80 -8.53
CA LYS A 60 -12.17 1.57 -7.74
C LYS A 60 -10.77 1.29 -7.23
N MET A 61 -10.68 0.88 -5.97
CA MET A 61 -9.47 0.31 -5.39
C MET A 61 -9.83 -1.01 -4.71
N PHE A 62 -9.12 -2.07 -5.08
CA PHE A 62 -9.46 -3.43 -4.68
C PHE A 62 -8.62 -3.87 -3.49
N GLU A 63 -9.24 -4.06 -2.33
CA GLU A 63 -8.59 -4.59 -1.13
C GLU A 63 -8.44 -6.11 -1.30
N LEU A 64 -7.19 -6.56 -1.45
CA LEU A 64 -6.84 -7.97 -1.60
C LEU A 64 -6.89 -8.64 -0.24
N ASN A 65 -7.69 -9.69 -0.12
CA ASN A 65 -7.77 -10.49 1.09
C ASN A 65 -6.52 -11.38 1.23
N TYR A 66 -5.53 -10.94 2.01
CA TYR A 66 -4.34 -11.73 2.30
C TYR A 66 -4.59 -12.64 3.52
N PRO A 67 -4.48 -13.97 3.35
CA PRO A 67 -4.75 -14.92 4.42
C PRO A 67 -3.55 -15.08 5.37
N THR A 68 -3.83 -15.48 6.61
CA THR A 68 -2.80 -15.68 7.64
C THR A 68 -2.20 -17.09 7.63
N GLY A 69 -3.01 -18.14 7.44
CA GLY A 69 -2.52 -19.53 7.51
C GLY A 69 -1.80 -20.01 6.24
N ILE A 70 -0.86 -20.96 6.40
CA ILE A 70 -0.01 -21.51 5.33
C ILE A 70 -0.79 -22.00 4.08
N ILE A 71 -1.89 -22.74 4.28
CA ILE A 71 -2.72 -23.24 3.17
C ILE A 71 -3.45 -22.10 2.47
N GLY A 72 -3.94 -21.12 3.25
CA GLY A 72 -4.54 -19.91 2.72
C GLY A 72 -3.55 -19.14 1.85
N LYS A 73 -2.35 -18.87 2.39
CA LYS A 73 -1.27 -18.18 1.68
C LYS A 73 -0.91 -18.91 0.39
N ASN A 74 -0.83 -20.23 0.41
CA ASN A 74 -0.58 -21.01 -0.79
C ASN A 74 -1.65 -20.82 -1.87
N ASN A 75 -2.92 -20.89 -1.48
CA ASN A 75 -4.04 -20.65 -2.40
C ASN A 75 -4.00 -19.22 -2.95
N PHE A 76 -3.69 -18.23 -2.10
CA PHE A 76 -3.51 -16.85 -2.51
C PHE A 76 -2.44 -16.72 -3.59
N TYR A 77 -1.22 -17.22 -3.38
CA TYR A 77 -0.14 -17.14 -4.37
C TYR A 77 -0.47 -17.86 -5.67
N ASN A 78 -1.06 -19.06 -5.62
CA ASN A 78 -1.44 -19.81 -6.82
C ASN A 78 -2.49 -19.03 -7.63
N ASN A 79 -3.55 -18.55 -6.96
CA ASN A 79 -4.60 -17.77 -7.59
C ASN A 79 -4.09 -16.43 -8.11
N PHE A 80 -3.21 -15.78 -7.36
CA PHE A 80 -2.64 -14.49 -7.76
C PHE A 80 -1.75 -14.62 -8.97
N ASN A 81 -0.92 -15.67 -9.05
CA ASN A 81 -0.14 -15.93 -10.25
C ASN A 81 -1.03 -16.16 -11.48
N GLU A 82 -2.10 -16.94 -11.34
CA GLU A 82 -3.07 -17.16 -12.42
C GLU A 82 -3.72 -15.84 -12.89
N VAL A 83 -4.07 -14.96 -11.96
CA VAL A 83 -4.62 -13.63 -12.26
C VAL A 83 -3.59 -12.77 -12.98
N LEU A 84 -2.35 -12.71 -12.49
CA LEU A 84 -1.27 -11.93 -13.12
C LEU A 84 -0.97 -12.41 -14.55
N GLU A 85 -1.08 -13.71 -14.81
CA GLU A 85 -0.88 -14.28 -16.15
C GLU A 85 -2.06 -13.99 -17.10
N LYS A 86 -3.30 -13.94 -16.58
CA LYS A 86 -4.52 -13.76 -17.39
C LYS A 86 -5.01 -12.33 -17.50
N VAL A 87 -4.46 -11.41 -16.71
CA VAL A 87 -4.96 -10.04 -16.65
C VAL A 87 -4.81 -9.34 -18.00
N ASP A 88 -5.88 -8.68 -18.45
CA ASP A 88 -5.83 -7.83 -19.62
C ASP A 88 -4.87 -6.66 -19.38
N LYS A 89 -3.79 -6.61 -20.17
CA LYS A 89 -2.75 -5.56 -20.10
C LYS A 89 -3.28 -4.15 -20.39
N ASN A 90 -4.52 -4.04 -20.83
CA ASN A 90 -5.22 -2.79 -21.10
C ASN A 90 -6.04 -2.29 -19.90
N LYS A 91 -6.32 -3.15 -18.92
CA LYS A 91 -7.02 -2.77 -17.70
C LYS A 91 -6.03 -2.21 -16.68
N LYS A 92 -6.53 -1.29 -15.85
CA LYS A 92 -5.75 -0.62 -14.81
C LYS A 92 -6.32 -0.99 -13.44
N TYR A 93 -5.55 -1.74 -12.66
CA TYR A 93 -5.95 -2.13 -11.31
C TYR A 93 -5.16 -1.35 -10.27
N SER A 94 -5.88 -0.69 -9.38
CA SER A 94 -5.37 -0.19 -8.11
C SER A 94 -5.73 -1.18 -7.03
N VAL A 95 -4.73 -1.78 -6.39
CA VAL A 95 -4.92 -2.76 -5.33
C VAL A 95 -4.45 -2.21 -3.99
N LEU A 96 -5.17 -2.53 -2.94
CA LEU A 96 -4.76 -2.29 -1.56
C LEU A 96 -4.27 -3.63 -1.00
N ILE A 97 -2.99 -3.67 -0.61
CA ILE A 97 -2.35 -4.87 -0.06
C ILE A 97 -2.13 -4.71 1.43
N GLU A 98 -2.33 -5.78 2.19
CA GLU A 98 -2.02 -5.81 3.61
C GLU A 98 -0.51 -5.67 3.85
N LYS A 99 -0.13 -5.03 4.97
CA LYS A 99 1.27 -4.86 5.37
C LYS A 99 2.00 -6.20 5.45
N GLU A 100 1.33 -7.23 5.96
CA GLU A 100 1.86 -8.59 6.07
C GLU A 100 2.30 -9.15 4.71
N PHE A 101 1.46 -9.03 3.67
CA PHE A 101 1.83 -9.46 2.32
C PHE A 101 3.06 -8.71 1.80
N TYR A 102 3.13 -7.41 2.05
CA TYR A 102 4.28 -6.59 1.65
C TYR A 102 5.58 -7.00 2.37
N GLU A 103 5.52 -7.35 3.65
CA GLU A 103 6.69 -7.87 4.38
C GLU A 103 7.09 -9.26 3.89
N ASP A 104 6.14 -10.15 3.61
CA ASP A 104 6.40 -11.46 3.03
C ASP A 104 7.03 -11.35 1.63
N MET A 105 6.61 -10.37 0.81
CA MET A 105 7.26 -10.05 -0.46
C MET A 105 8.74 -9.69 -0.28
N LYS A 106 9.11 -8.96 0.78
CA LYS A 106 10.52 -8.60 1.05
C LYS A 106 11.34 -9.80 1.49
N LYS A 107 10.80 -10.61 2.40
CA LYS A 107 11.45 -11.85 2.86
C LYS A 107 11.76 -12.79 1.70
N LEU A 108 10.80 -12.98 0.79
CA LEU A 108 10.99 -13.82 -0.39
C LEU A 108 12.11 -13.32 -1.31
N LYS A 109 12.34 -12.00 -1.38
CA LYS A 109 13.47 -11.43 -2.14
C LYS A 109 14.83 -11.70 -1.49
N THR A 110 14.86 -11.93 -0.18
CA THR A 110 16.04 -12.31 0.59
C THR A 110 16.10 -13.82 0.86
N ASP A 111 15.38 -14.63 0.09
CA ASP A 111 15.36 -16.09 0.21
C ASP A 111 14.78 -16.65 1.52
N GLU A 112 13.94 -15.88 2.19
CA GLU A 112 13.24 -16.30 3.42
C GLU A 112 11.76 -16.59 3.14
N LEU A 113 11.22 -17.63 3.78
CA LEU A 113 9.79 -17.93 3.75
C LEU A 113 8.99 -17.07 4.74
N SER A 114 7.66 -17.08 4.60
CA SER A 114 6.75 -16.44 5.57
C SER A 114 6.86 -17.08 6.96
N GLU A 115 6.42 -16.39 8.01
CA GLU A 115 6.52 -16.91 9.39
C GLU A 115 5.82 -18.27 9.55
N GLU A 116 4.67 -18.45 8.89
CA GLU A 116 3.87 -19.67 8.93
C GLU A 116 4.48 -20.80 8.11
N GLU A 117 5.38 -20.49 7.18
CA GLU A 117 6.12 -21.48 6.39
C GLU A 117 7.47 -21.84 7.02
N LYS A 118 7.94 -21.11 8.05
CA LYS A 118 9.24 -21.38 8.73
C LYS A 118 9.34 -22.77 9.32
N ILE A 119 8.23 -23.38 9.72
CA ILE A 119 8.20 -24.75 10.21
C ILE A 119 8.77 -25.75 9.19
N LEU A 120 8.74 -25.42 7.90
CA LEU A 120 9.31 -26.25 6.84
C LEU A 120 10.84 -26.16 6.80
N GLU A 121 11.41 -25.01 7.15
CA GLU A 121 12.86 -24.75 7.12
C GLU A 121 13.60 -25.37 8.31
N LEU A 122 12.90 -25.61 9.42
CA LEU A 122 13.50 -26.23 10.59
C LEU A 122 13.83 -27.71 10.34
N PRO A 123 15.01 -28.21 10.77
CA PRO A 123 15.28 -29.63 10.84
C PRO A 123 14.16 -30.38 11.59
N ALA A 124 13.77 -31.56 11.12
CA ALA A 124 12.68 -32.30 11.73
C ALA A 124 12.98 -32.67 13.20
N SER A 125 14.26 -32.91 13.51
CA SER A 125 14.76 -33.21 14.85
C SER A 125 14.79 -32.01 15.80
N SER A 126 14.64 -30.78 15.29
CA SER A 126 14.60 -29.56 16.12
C SER A 126 13.19 -29.05 16.36
N LEU A 127 12.15 -29.76 15.90
CA LEU A 127 10.77 -29.35 16.11
C LEU A 127 10.38 -29.56 17.57
N GLU A 128 9.74 -28.56 18.17
CA GLU A 128 9.32 -28.60 19.57
C GLU A 128 7.80 -28.40 19.71
N GLY A 129 7.21 -29.01 20.74
CA GLY A 129 5.83 -28.84 21.23
C GLY A 129 4.82 -28.22 20.25
N ASN A 130 4.73 -26.88 20.25
CA ASN A 130 3.78 -26.13 19.44
C ASN A 130 3.94 -26.35 17.93
N GLN A 131 5.19 -26.43 17.44
CA GLN A 131 5.49 -26.68 16.03
C GLN A 131 5.04 -28.08 15.63
N ILE A 132 5.33 -29.08 16.47
CA ILE A 132 4.85 -30.46 16.22
C ILE A 132 3.33 -30.49 16.13
N HIS A 133 2.63 -29.86 17.08
CA HIS A 133 1.17 -29.79 17.05
C HIS A 133 0.62 -29.10 15.81
N GLU A 134 1.23 -27.99 15.38
CA GLU A 134 0.87 -27.30 14.15
C GLU A 134 1.06 -28.19 12.92
N LEU A 135 2.22 -28.83 12.79
CA LEU A 135 2.52 -29.74 11.68
C LEU A 135 1.54 -30.91 11.61
N LEU A 136 1.23 -31.53 12.76
CA LEU A 136 0.25 -32.61 12.85
C LEU A 136 -1.15 -32.15 12.43
N SER A 137 -1.55 -30.93 12.82
CA SER A 137 -2.83 -30.33 12.42
C SER A 137 -2.91 -30.12 10.90
N LEU A 138 -1.87 -29.49 10.33
CA LEU A 138 -1.75 -29.23 8.90
C LEU A 138 -1.71 -30.51 8.06
N THR A 139 -1.16 -31.58 8.61
CA THR A 139 -0.99 -32.88 7.95
C THR A 139 -1.95 -33.95 8.48
N SER A 140 -3.09 -33.54 9.06
CA SER A 140 -4.10 -34.44 9.64
C SER A 140 -4.69 -35.45 8.65
N LYS A 141 -4.65 -35.16 7.35
CA LYS A 141 -5.09 -36.07 6.28
C LYS A 141 -4.10 -37.19 5.98
N LEU A 142 -2.85 -37.07 6.44
CA LEU A 142 -1.79 -38.03 6.18
C LEU A 142 -1.86 -39.19 7.19
N ASN A 143 -2.09 -40.40 6.67
CA ASN A 143 -2.22 -41.62 7.47
C ASN A 143 -0.90 -42.39 7.59
N LEU A 144 0.09 -41.82 8.29
CA LEU A 144 1.36 -42.50 8.55
C LEU A 144 1.16 -43.70 9.48
N LYS A 145 1.77 -44.84 9.12
CA LYS A 145 1.78 -46.07 9.94
C LYS A 145 3.16 -46.40 10.49
N GLN A 146 4.21 -45.83 9.91
CA GLN A 146 5.59 -46.04 10.29
C GLN A 146 6.18 -44.77 10.89
N TYR A 147 7.22 -44.93 11.71
CA TYR A 147 8.03 -43.86 12.29
C TYR A 147 7.31 -42.92 13.27
N LEU A 148 6.13 -43.30 13.75
CA LEU A 148 5.34 -42.48 14.68
C LEU A 148 6.14 -42.09 15.93
N GLY A 149 6.10 -40.81 16.28
CA GLY A 149 6.80 -40.20 17.40
C GLY A 149 8.30 -40.00 17.19
N THR A 150 8.81 -40.21 15.97
CA THR A 150 10.24 -40.03 15.65
C THR A 150 10.46 -38.83 14.73
N ASP A 151 11.69 -38.32 14.68
CA ASP A 151 12.09 -37.23 13.76
C ASP A 151 11.74 -37.55 12.30
N GLN A 152 11.78 -38.84 11.92
CA GLN A 152 11.41 -39.29 10.58
C GLN A 152 9.91 -39.12 10.28
N GLU A 153 9.01 -39.25 11.27
CA GLU A 153 7.59 -38.90 11.07
C GLU A 153 7.47 -37.42 10.70
N TYR A 154 8.13 -36.55 11.45
CA TYR A 154 8.00 -35.11 11.25
C TYR A 154 8.62 -34.66 9.92
N LEU A 155 9.76 -35.24 9.53
CA LEU A 155 10.34 -35.03 8.21
C LEU A 155 9.37 -35.45 7.09
N ASN A 156 8.79 -36.65 7.20
CA ASN A 156 7.82 -37.15 6.22
C ASN A 156 6.57 -36.25 6.12
N ARG A 157 6.13 -35.66 7.24
CA ARG A 157 5.02 -34.69 7.29
C ARG A 157 5.38 -33.34 6.68
N GLN A 158 6.57 -32.79 6.97
CA GLN A 158 7.06 -31.56 6.33
C GLN A 158 7.11 -31.73 4.80
N ILE A 159 7.61 -32.88 4.33
CA ILE A 159 7.66 -33.20 2.89
C ILE A 159 6.28 -33.37 2.30
N TYR A 160 5.37 -34.07 2.98
CA TYR A 160 3.98 -34.16 2.54
C TYR A 160 3.35 -32.77 2.36
N LEU A 161 3.55 -31.88 3.35
CA LEU A 161 3.06 -30.51 3.28
C LEU A 161 3.69 -29.74 2.11
N LEU A 162 5.00 -29.89 1.87
CA LEU A 162 5.67 -29.30 0.70
C LEU A 162 5.08 -29.81 -0.63
N TYR A 163 4.76 -31.10 -0.73
CA TYR A 163 4.08 -31.65 -1.92
C TYR A 163 2.71 -31.01 -2.14
N GLU A 164 1.91 -30.84 -1.09
CA GLU A 164 0.63 -30.15 -1.14
C GLU A 164 0.81 -28.68 -1.57
N LEU A 165 1.78 -27.95 -1.00
CA LEU A 165 2.04 -26.55 -1.34
C LEU A 165 2.51 -26.38 -2.80
N LEU A 166 3.30 -27.33 -3.29
CA LEU A 166 3.80 -27.36 -4.67
C LEU A 166 2.77 -27.92 -5.66
N ASN A 167 1.65 -28.47 -5.20
CA ASN A 167 0.67 -29.21 -6.01
C ASN A 167 1.27 -30.45 -6.72
N LYS A 168 2.20 -31.15 -6.07
CA LYS A 168 2.79 -32.40 -6.56
C LYS A 168 1.92 -33.59 -6.16
N LYS A 169 1.72 -34.54 -7.09
CA LYS A 169 0.78 -35.67 -6.90
C LYS A 169 1.43 -36.99 -6.46
N GLU A 170 2.75 -37.07 -6.43
CA GLU A 170 3.52 -38.32 -6.30
C GLU A 170 4.16 -38.49 -4.93
N TYR A 171 3.51 -38.03 -3.86
CA TYR A 171 4.00 -38.29 -2.51
C TYR A 171 3.84 -39.79 -2.19
N ASP A 172 4.94 -40.46 -1.83
CA ASP A 172 4.93 -41.86 -1.41
C ASP A 172 5.08 -41.94 0.11
N ILE A 173 4.01 -42.39 0.75
CA ILE A 173 3.93 -42.54 2.21
C ILE A 173 4.90 -43.59 2.77
N ASN A 174 5.37 -44.52 1.93
CA ASN A 174 6.29 -45.58 2.34
C ASN A 174 7.76 -45.23 2.08
N ASN A 175 8.02 -44.10 1.42
CA ASN A 175 9.39 -43.67 1.14
C ASN A 175 10.09 -43.16 2.40
N VAL A 176 11.41 -43.36 2.45
CA VAL A 176 12.27 -42.76 3.48
C VAL A 176 12.91 -41.53 2.86
N TYR A 177 12.37 -40.37 3.20
CA TYR A 177 12.89 -39.11 2.74
C TYR A 177 14.02 -38.59 3.62
N SER A 178 14.87 -37.75 3.05
CA SER A 178 15.99 -37.09 3.71
C SER A 178 15.75 -35.57 3.87
N GLU A 179 16.51 -34.94 4.76
CA GLU A 179 16.56 -33.48 4.90
C GLU A 179 16.98 -32.80 3.57
N LEU A 180 17.83 -33.46 2.78
CA LEU A 180 18.22 -32.97 1.46
C LEU A 180 17.04 -32.95 0.47
N ASP A 181 16.16 -33.96 0.50
CA ASP A 181 14.93 -33.96 -0.30
C ASP A 181 14.03 -32.78 0.08
N LYS A 182 13.94 -32.48 1.39
CA LYS A 182 13.20 -31.34 1.92
C LYS A 182 13.78 -30.02 1.41
N GLU A 183 15.09 -29.83 1.47
CA GLU A 183 15.77 -28.62 1.00
C GLU A 183 15.51 -28.34 -0.49
N PHE A 184 15.50 -29.38 -1.35
CA PHE A 184 15.16 -29.21 -2.76
C PHE A 184 13.72 -28.71 -2.95
N LEU A 185 12.76 -29.26 -2.20
CA LEU A 185 11.36 -28.84 -2.28
C LEU A 185 11.15 -27.43 -1.72
N ILE A 186 11.84 -27.06 -0.64
CA ILE A 186 11.83 -25.69 -0.09
C ILE A 186 12.36 -24.71 -1.14
N SER A 187 13.47 -25.06 -1.79
CA SER A 187 14.05 -24.22 -2.85
C SER A 187 13.07 -24.04 -4.01
N GLU A 188 12.40 -25.12 -4.44
CA GLU A 188 11.35 -25.05 -5.47
C GLU A 188 10.18 -24.15 -5.04
N LEU A 189 9.75 -24.24 -3.77
CA LEU A 189 8.68 -23.40 -3.23
C LEU A 189 9.08 -21.92 -3.23
N LYS A 190 10.29 -21.59 -2.76
CA LYS A 190 10.83 -20.23 -2.77
C LYS A 190 10.86 -19.65 -4.18
N GLU A 191 11.37 -20.40 -5.15
CA GLU A 191 11.41 -19.96 -6.55
C GLU A 191 10.01 -19.75 -7.14
N LYS A 192 9.06 -20.65 -6.84
CA LYS A 192 7.66 -20.49 -7.24
C LYS A 192 7.06 -19.19 -6.66
N ARG A 193 7.29 -18.90 -5.38
CA ARG A 193 6.81 -17.68 -4.70
C ARG A 193 7.46 -16.42 -5.27
N LYS A 194 8.79 -16.40 -5.44
CA LYS A 194 9.55 -15.31 -6.06
C LYS A 194 9.04 -15.00 -7.45
N LYS A 195 8.73 -16.01 -8.25
CA LYS A 195 8.14 -15.82 -9.59
C LYS A 195 6.83 -15.05 -9.52
N VAL A 196 5.95 -15.33 -8.56
CA VAL A 196 4.70 -14.57 -8.36
C VAL A 196 5.00 -13.12 -8.02
N ILE A 197 5.96 -12.87 -7.11
CA ILE A 197 6.33 -11.50 -6.72
C ILE A 197 6.91 -10.74 -7.90
N LYS A 198 7.83 -11.35 -8.66
CA LYS A 198 8.38 -10.77 -9.87
C LYS A 198 7.29 -10.44 -10.89
N ASN A 199 6.37 -11.37 -11.14
CA ASN A 199 5.23 -11.16 -12.03
C ASN A 199 4.36 -10.00 -11.56
N PHE A 200 4.17 -9.82 -10.25
CA PHE A 200 3.41 -8.71 -9.69
C PHE A 200 4.13 -7.37 -9.85
N GLU A 201 5.44 -7.31 -9.62
CA GLU A 201 6.24 -6.09 -9.79
C GLU A 201 6.39 -5.67 -11.25
N GLU A 202 6.48 -6.63 -12.16
CA GLU A 202 6.48 -6.40 -13.61
C GLU A 202 5.07 -6.14 -14.16
N SER A 203 4.03 -6.43 -13.36
CA SER A 203 2.65 -6.13 -13.74
C SER A 203 2.40 -4.62 -13.73
N LYS A 204 1.37 -4.20 -14.46
CA LYS A 204 0.89 -2.81 -14.41
C LYS A 204 -0.05 -2.58 -13.22
N PHE A 205 0.07 -3.31 -12.11
CA PHE A 205 -0.80 -3.05 -10.96
C PHE A 205 -0.25 -1.85 -10.20
N GLU A 206 -1.09 -0.87 -9.94
CA GLU A 206 -0.80 0.11 -8.90
C GLU A 206 -1.15 -0.53 -7.57
N TYR A 207 -0.26 -0.45 -6.58
CA TYR A 207 -0.57 -0.95 -5.25
C TYR A 207 -0.33 0.10 -4.16
N PHE A 208 -1.17 0.02 -3.13
CA PHE A 208 -1.08 0.79 -1.90
C PHE A 208 -0.88 -0.17 -0.73
N ILE A 209 0.02 0.16 0.18
CA ILE A 209 0.23 -0.64 1.39
C ILE A 209 -0.69 -0.12 2.48
N LYS A 210 -1.58 -1.00 2.96
CA LYS A 210 -2.44 -0.72 4.10
C LYS A 210 -1.61 -0.72 5.38
N ASN A 211 -1.75 0.35 6.16
CA ASN A 211 -1.13 0.43 7.48
C ASN A 211 -2.05 1.20 8.44
N SER A 212 -1.92 0.93 9.73
CA SER A 212 -2.58 1.70 10.77
C SER A 212 -1.69 2.86 11.18
N TYR A 213 -2.25 4.05 11.35
CA TYR A 213 -1.52 5.21 11.85
C TYR A 213 -0.89 4.90 13.21
N SER A 214 -1.63 4.26 14.11
CA SER A 214 -1.17 3.87 15.45
C SER A 214 0.01 2.89 15.45
N ASN A 215 0.17 2.12 14.37
CA ASN A 215 1.23 1.12 14.20
C ASN A 215 2.40 1.62 13.34
N MET A 216 2.29 2.81 12.77
CA MET A 216 3.50 3.48 12.31
C MET A 216 4.29 3.85 13.57
N GLU A 217 5.61 3.74 13.55
CA GLU A 217 6.46 4.28 14.61
C GLU A 217 6.42 5.83 14.64
N ILE A 218 5.24 6.43 14.46
CA ILE A 218 4.96 7.85 14.57
C ILE A 218 4.93 8.27 16.05
N ASN A 219 4.71 7.33 16.97
CA ASN A 219 4.72 7.60 18.42
C ASN A 219 6.13 7.93 18.95
N LYS A 220 7.18 7.90 18.11
CA LYS A 220 8.50 8.48 18.41
C LYS A 220 8.60 9.98 18.05
N TYR A 221 7.53 10.56 17.51
CA TYR A 221 7.41 11.98 17.15
C TYR A 221 6.43 12.72 18.07
N GLU A 222 6.11 12.16 19.24
CA GLU A 222 5.41 12.86 20.34
C GLU A 222 6.29 13.94 21.02
N ASP A 223 7.13 14.64 20.25
CA ASP A 223 7.81 15.85 20.70
C ASP A 223 7.11 17.08 20.08
N ASP A 224 6.20 17.67 20.85
CA ASP A 224 5.87 19.10 20.97
C ASP A 224 5.73 19.99 19.71
N THR A 225 5.56 19.43 18.50
CA THR A 225 5.54 20.22 17.25
C THR A 225 4.27 20.04 16.41
N ILE A 226 3.14 19.68 17.04
CA ILE A 226 1.82 19.95 16.45
C ILE A 226 1.57 21.46 16.57
N TYR A 227 2.17 22.23 15.65
CA TYR A 227 1.94 23.66 15.51
C TYR A 227 0.48 23.89 15.10
N LYS A 228 -0.38 24.10 16.11
CA LYS A 228 -1.66 24.77 15.94
C LYS A 228 -1.35 26.19 15.46
N PHE A 229 -1.64 26.47 14.20
CA PHE A 229 -1.61 27.83 13.68
C PHE A 229 -2.71 28.65 14.37
N ASP A 230 -2.37 29.27 15.49
CA ASP A 230 -2.92 30.54 15.90
C ASP A 230 -1.91 31.65 15.60
N LYS A 231 -2.45 32.82 15.28
CA LYS A 231 -1.81 33.98 14.69
C LYS A 231 -0.44 34.36 15.31
N ASP A 232 0.41 34.87 14.43
CA ASP A 232 1.63 35.67 14.67
C ASP A 232 2.98 34.92 14.79
N ILE A 233 3.80 35.01 13.71
CA ILE A 233 5.29 35.12 13.62
C ILE A 233 6.14 34.09 14.44
N VAL A 234 6.99 33.20 13.91
CA VAL A 234 8.26 33.36 13.16
C VAL A 234 8.62 32.01 12.48
N ILE A 235 9.14 32.11 11.26
CA ILE A 235 9.52 31.06 10.33
C ILE A 235 10.85 30.39 10.74
N SER A 236 10.86 29.09 11.07
CA SER A 236 12.03 28.26 10.75
C SER A 236 12.07 28.15 9.22
N GLN A 237 13.21 28.46 8.61
CA GLN A 237 13.36 28.39 7.14
C GLN A 237 13.56 26.96 6.64
N ASN A 238 13.66 25.97 7.55
CA ASN A 238 13.92 24.60 7.17
C ASN A 238 12.63 23.76 7.17
N ILE A 239 12.13 23.46 5.98
CA ILE A 239 10.97 22.56 5.73
C ILE A 239 11.17 21.19 6.40
N GLU A 240 12.42 20.81 6.68
CA GLU A 240 12.81 19.58 7.34
C GLU A 240 12.18 19.43 8.73
N GLU A 241 12.04 20.53 9.49
CA GLU A 241 11.60 20.56 10.88
C GLU A 241 10.07 20.66 11.07
N GLN A 242 9.30 20.90 10.00
CA GLN A 242 7.87 21.29 10.08
C GLN A 242 6.87 20.21 9.65
N ALA A 243 7.33 19.01 9.29
CA ALA A 243 6.46 17.98 8.73
C ALA A 243 6.17 16.86 9.73
N ILE A 244 4.87 16.63 9.96
CA ILE A 244 4.33 15.60 10.88
C ILE A 244 4.60 14.17 10.37
N PHE A 245 4.90 14.00 9.09
CA PHE A 245 5.19 12.69 8.49
C PHE A 245 6.59 12.64 7.89
N PRO A 246 7.37 11.58 8.18
CA PRO A 246 8.62 11.33 7.47
C PRO A 246 8.36 11.09 5.97
N GLU A 247 9.38 11.33 5.16
CA GLU A 247 9.37 11.00 3.74
C GLU A 247 9.22 9.48 3.58
N ILE A 248 8.02 9.02 3.22
CA ILE A 248 7.76 7.60 2.94
C ILE A 248 7.58 7.49 1.43
N LYS A 249 8.56 6.86 0.77
CA LYS A 249 8.62 6.67 -0.69
C LYS A 249 7.51 5.77 -1.26
N LEU A 250 6.74 5.09 -0.40
CA LEU A 250 5.72 4.12 -0.77
C LEU A 250 4.32 4.75 -0.79
N ASN A 251 3.49 4.31 -1.72
CA ASN A 251 2.06 4.61 -1.77
C ASN A 251 1.38 3.93 -0.56
N VAL A 252 1.07 4.70 0.49
CA VAL A 252 0.47 4.17 1.72
C VAL A 252 -0.99 4.58 1.84
N TYR A 253 -1.79 3.63 2.31
CA TYR A 253 -3.17 3.79 2.74
C TYR A 253 -3.23 3.68 4.26
N LEU A 254 -3.67 4.75 4.93
CA LEU A 254 -3.73 4.83 6.39
C LEU A 254 -5.12 4.53 6.92
N THR A 255 -5.16 3.72 7.96
CA THR A 255 -6.33 3.44 8.81
C THR A 255 -6.09 3.99 10.23
N ASP A 256 -7.14 4.04 11.04
CA ASP A 256 -7.10 4.51 12.44
C ASP A 256 -6.49 5.92 12.60
N PHE A 257 -6.77 6.81 11.66
CA PHE A 257 -6.24 8.16 11.68
C PHE A 257 -6.92 9.00 12.77
N PRO A 258 -6.16 9.73 13.63
CA PRO A 258 -6.74 10.53 14.70
C PRO A 258 -7.70 11.59 14.18
N ARG A 259 -8.90 11.64 14.75
CA ARG A 259 -9.98 12.54 14.29
C ARG A 259 -9.59 14.02 14.39
N GLU A 260 -8.93 14.41 15.47
CA GLU A 260 -8.49 15.80 15.67
C GLU A 260 -7.50 16.25 14.58
N THR A 261 -6.51 15.41 14.28
CA THR A 261 -5.53 15.65 13.20
C THR A 261 -6.19 15.61 11.82
N LEU A 262 -7.19 14.75 11.61
CA LEU A 262 -7.97 14.68 10.38
C LEU A 262 -8.70 15.99 10.10
N GLU A 263 -9.35 16.58 11.10
CA GLU A 263 -10.03 17.87 10.97
C GLU A 263 -9.06 19.00 10.61
N GLU A 264 -7.89 19.03 11.24
CA GLU A 264 -6.87 20.03 10.95
C GLU A 264 -6.30 19.86 9.53
N LEU A 265 -6.11 18.63 9.05
CA LEU A 265 -5.75 18.33 7.66
C LEU A 265 -6.83 18.77 6.68
N ALA A 266 -8.11 18.48 6.97
CA ALA A 266 -9.25 18.88 6.14
C ALA A 266 -9.37 20.40 6.04
N LYS A 267 -9.01 21.12 7.10
CA LYS A 267 -8.94 22.59 7.16
C LYS A 267 -7.64 23.17 6.58
N ASN A 268 -6.77 22.35 5.99
CA ASN A 268 -5.44 22.72 5.47
C ASN A 268 -4.54 23.43 6.50
N ARG A 269 -4.64 23.06 7.78
CA ARG A 269 -3.85 23.66 8.88
C ARG A 269 -2.54 22.93 9.16
N LEU A 270 -2.36 21.73 8.64
CA LEU A 270 -1.15 20.91 8.84
C LEU A 270 -0.44 20.72 7.51
N LYS A 271 0.90 20.79 7.47
CA LYS A 271 1.69 20.60 6.24
C LYS A 271 2.15 19.15 6.09
N LEU A 272 2.21 18.65 4.86
CA LEU A 272 2.65 17.29 4.53
C LEU A 272 3.91 17.28 3.63
N LYS A 273 4.64 16.17 3.64
CA LYS A 273 5.80 15.88 2.75
C LYS A 273 5.53 14.75 1.74
N ARG A 274 4.28 14.51 1.33
CA ARG A 274 3.91 13.36 0.47
C ARG A 274 3.05 13.73 -0.73
N ASN A 275 3.49 13.34 -1.91
CA ASN A 275 2.76 13.60 -3.16
C ASN A 275 1.31 13.06 -3.14
N LEU A 276 1.07 11.87 -2.58
CA LEU A 276 -0.26 11.27 -2.45
C LEU A 276 -0.41 10.54 -1.10
N LEU A 277 -1.46 10.87 -0.35
CA LEU A 277 -1.81 10.24 0.93
C LEU A 277 -3.27 9.78 0.91
N LEU A 278 -3.51 8.50 1.15
CA LEU A 278 -4.87 7.94 1.26
C LEU A 278 -5.20 7.72 2.74
N ILE A 279 -6.33 8.25 3.20
CA ILE A 279 -6.78 8.16 4.59
C ILE A 279 -8.19 7.56 4.64
N GLU A 280 -8.30 6.38 5.24
CA GLU A 280 -9.59 5.80 5.64
C GLU A 280 -10.10 6.51 6.89
N ASN A 281 -11.33 7.01 6.82
CA ASN A 281 -11.97 7.71 7.93
C ASN A 281 -13.49 7.70 7.76
N SER A 282 -14.23 8.07 8.81
CA SER A 282 -15.70 8.14 8.79
C SER A 282 -16.24 9.54 8.47
N ASP A 283 -15.43 10.59 8.57
CA ASP A 283 -15.92 11.97 8.52
C ASP A 283 -15.97 12.53 7.09
N TYR A 284 -14.90 12.36 6.31
CA TYR A 284 -14.70 12.97 5.00
C TYR A 284 -14.51 11.94 3.88
N ARG A 285 -15.00 12.29 2.69
CA ARG A 285 -14.66 11.63 1.43
C ARG A 285 -14.29 12.64 0.35
N GLY A 286 -13.48 12.23 -0.60
CA GLY A 286 -13.04 13.07 -1.72
C GLY A 286 -11.57 13.38 -1.64
N TYR A 287 -11.18 14.62 -1.96
CA TYR A 287 -9.79 15.02 -2.00
C TYR A 287 -9.57 16.50 -1.69
N THR A 288 -8.41 16.80 -1.11
CA THR A 288 -7.92 18.17 -0.96
C THR A 288 -6.45 18.26 -1.38
N TYR A 289 -5.99 19.48 -1.64
CA TYR A 289 -4.59 19.78 -1.84
C TYR A 289 -4.01 20.46 -0.61
N ASN A 290 -2.80 20.02 -0.28
CA ASN A 290 -2.01 20.54 0.81
C ASN A 290 -0.62 20.90 0.26
N GLU A 291 -0.46 22.16 -0.16
CA GLU A 291 0.70 22.61 -0.93
C GLU A 291 0.91 21.73 -2.19
N ASN A 292 2.04 21.01 -2.27
CA ASN A 292 2.37 20.12 -3.38
C ASN A 292 1.79 18.70 -3.23
N ASN A 293 1.00 18.45 -2.18
CA ASN A 293 0.53 17.12 -1.82
C ASN A 293 -0.96 16.95 -2.11
N THR A 294 -1.37 15.74 -2.48
CA THR A 294 -2.77 15.35 -2.58
C THR A 294 -3.16 14.47 -1.39
N ILE A 295 -4.24 14.82 -0.71
CA ILE A 295 -4.84 13.98 0.34
C ILE A 295 -6.16 13.46 -0.20
N LEU A 296 -6.34 12.14 -0.14
CA LEU A 296 -7.56 11.43 -0.50
C LEU A 296 -8.24 10.91 0.76
N PHE A 297 -9.48 11.31 0.96
CA PHE A 297 -10.32 10.84 2.06
C PHE A 297 -11.26 9.76 1.55
N ILE A 298 -11.27 8.61 2.24
CA ILE A 298 -11.96 7.40 1.79
C ILE A 298 -12.91 6.93 2.91
N ASN A 299 -14.12 6.49 2.51
CA ASN A 299 -15.21 5.98 3.35
C ASN A 299 -16.02 6.99 4.20
N GLY A 300 -15.68 8.27 4.21
CA GLY A 300 -16.43 9.23 5.03
C GLY A 300 -17.76 9.72 4.47
N GLU A 301 -18.57 10.31 5.35
CA GLU A 301 -19.92 10.77 5.02
C GLU A 301 -19.92 12.13 4.31
N ASN A 302 -19.06 13.05 4.74
CA ASN A 302 -19.05 14.43 4.27
C ASN A 302 -18.15 14.60 3.03
N PRO A 303 -18.67 15.13 1.91
CA PRO A 303 -17.84 15.40 0.74
C PRO A 303 -16.90 16.58 0.99
N LEU A 304 -15.62 16.40 0.68
CA LEU A 304 -14.59 17.44 0.65
C LEU A 304 -13.87 17.36 -0.70
N TYR A 305 -14.11 18.36 -1.55
CA TYR A 305 -13.49 18.44 -2.87
C TYR A 305 -12.77 19.77 -3.02
N TYR A 306 -11.49 19.73 -3.37
CA TYR A 306 -10.75 20.97 -3.67
C TYR A 306 -11.40 21.70 -4.85
N PHE A 307 -11.70 21.00 -5.94
CA PHE A 307 -12.49 21.57 -7.04
C PHE A 307 -13.92 21.02 -7.01
N GLU A 308 -14.88 21.86 -6.64
CA GLU A 308 -16.29 21.46 -6.45
C GLU A 308 -16.95 20.85 -7.70
N ASN A 309 -16.47 21.26 -8.87
CA ASN A 309 -16.91 20.78 -10.17
C ASN A 309 -16.41 19.36 -10.52
N TYR A 310 -15.44 18.83 -9.78
CA TYR A 310 -14.84 17.52 -9.99
C TYR A 310 -15.01 16.67 -8.73
N LYS A 311 -16.11 15.91 -8.66
CA LYS A 311 -16.43 15.06 -7.51
C LYS A 311 -15.80 13.68 -7.69
N ILE A 312 -14.53 13.56 -7.32
CA ILE A 312 -13.74 12.33 -7.47
C ILE A 312 -13.71 11.60 -6.13
N ASP A 313 -14.30 10.41 -6.08
CA ASP A 313 -14.31 9.53 -4.91
C ASP A 313 -13.49 8.26 -5.22
N VAL A 314 -12.58 7.86 -4.32
CA VAL A 314 -11.98 6.52 -4.34
C VAL A 314 -12.85 5.57 -3.52
N VAL A 315 -13.26 4.46 -4.13
CA VAL A 315 -14.15 3.46 -3.54
C VAL A 315 -13.35 2.19 -3.28
N LYS A 316 -13.21 1.83 -2.01
CA LYS A 316 -12.59 0.57 -1.59
C LYS A 316 -13.58 -0.58 -1.75
N GLU A 317 -13.19 -1.63 -2.46
CA GLU A 317 -13.97 -2.86 -2.64
C GLU A 317 -13.13 -4.06 -2.20
N ARG A 318 -13.61 -4.83 -1.21
CA ARG A 318 -12.97 -6.09 -0.83
C ARG A 318 -13.19 -7.14 -1.89
N ILE A 319 -12.14 -7.85 -2.27
CA ILE A 319 -12.24 -8.86 -3.33
C ILE A 319 -11.30 -10.04 -3.09
N ASP A 320 -11.80 -11.24 -3.41
CA ASP A 320 -10.93 -12.40 -3.59
C ASP A 320 -10.14 -12.26 -4.89
N VAL A 321 -8.85 -12.58 -4.85
CA VAL A 321 -7.93 -12.36 -5.97
C VAL A 321 -8.46 -12.88 -7.31
N GLN A 322 -9.02 -14.09 -7.36
CA GLN A 322 -9.56 -14.68 -8.61
C GLN A 322 -10.69 -13.84 -9.25
N ASN A 323 -11.43 -13.08 -8.45
CA ASN A 323 -12.53 -12.24 -8.95
C ASN A 323 -12.05 -10.95 -9.60
N LEU A 324 -10.77 -10.56 -9.44
CA LEU A 324 -10.20 -9.38 -10.12
C LEU A 324 -10.37 -9.44 -11.65
N LEU A 325 -10.29 -10.64 -12.25
CA LEU A 325 -10.44 -10.80 -13.70
C LEU A 325 -11.84 -10.41 -14.21
N LYS A 326 -12.86 -10.52 -13.35
CA LYS A 326 -14.25 -10.18 -13.64
C LYS A 326 -14.50 -8.67 -13.52
N GLU A 327 -13.66 -7.97 -12.77
CA GLU A 327 -13.79 -6.54 -12.57
C GLU A 327 -13.29 -5.74 -13.78
N SER A 328 -13.91 -4.59 -14.00
CA SER A 328 -13.46 -3.61 -14.97
C SER A 328 -12.98 -2.36 -14.23
N SER A 329 -11.72 -2.00 -14.43
CA SER A 329 -11.18 -0.71 -14.01
C SER A 329 -10.35 -0.11 -15.14
N ASN A 330 -10.65 1.15 -15.45
CA ASN A 330 -10.07 1.89 -16.56
C ASN A 330 -9.07 2.95 -16.09
N TYR A 331 -8.93 3.13 -14.78
CA TYR A 331 -8.15 4.19 -14.15
C TYR A 331 -7.35 3.62 -12.99
N TYR A 332 -6.14 4.12 -12.82
CA TYR A 332 -5.46 4.07 -11.52
C TYR A 332 -5.95 5.20 -10.63
N VAL A 333 -5.70 5.10 -9.33
CA VAL A 333 -5.88 6.22 -8.40
C VAL A 333 -4.87 7.32 -8.74
N SER A 334 -3.60 6.98 -9.00
CA SER A 334 -2.58 7.96 -9.39
C SER A 334 -2.88 8.73 -10.68
N ASP A 335 -3.65 8.17 -11.63
CA ASP A 335 -3.98 8.85 -12.88
C ASP A 335 -4.61 10.24 -12.63
N PHE A 336 -5.29 10.42 -11.49
CA PHE A 336 -5.97 11.67 -11.13
C PHE A 336 -5.18 12.56 -10.17
N PHE A 337 -4.05 12.13 -9.61
CA PHE A 337 -3.48 12.83 -8.46
C PHE A 337 -1.96 12.94 -8.44
N TYR A 338 -1.29 12.41 -9.48
CA TYR A 338 0.14 12.57 -9.72
C TYR A 338 0.48 13.70 -10.69
#